data_AF-A0A6N8BU83-F1
#
_entry.id   AF-A0A6N8BU83-F1
#
_cell.length_a   1.000
_cell.length_b   1.000
_cell.length_c   1.000
_cell.angle_alpha   90.00
_cell.angle_beta   90.00
_cell.angle_gamma   90.00
#
_symmetry.space_group_name_H-M   'P 1'
#
loop_
_entity.id
_entity.type
_entity.pdbx_description
1 polymer ?
#
loop_
_entity_poly.entity_id
_entity_poly.type
_entity_poly.pdbx_seq_one_letter_code
_entity_poly.pdbx_strand_id
1 'polypeptide(L)'
;MSMQHQPFSPPPADPGESASCRRCGMCCLRGGPTLMVSDTALLVSGTLTLDALVCLRAGEWARDDSRNALRPLEGERIKIAGPGGRVHPWRCLYYREGVGCGIYKQRPAQCEALFCMDTGPLEVLLAKGRHMGRFAALNVLSGGVPGFSNLNASVIAILPDLVSAHEEQVSVRETLELADRLGFYPAQGHGLAVERTAGHETPLEGSEREQAVAELGEAARTDAAFRELCVERGGIPATILPFLLGRSIRDLLAEVGLKPAQGR
;
A
#
# COMPACT_ATOMS: atom_id res chain seq x y z
N MET A 1 -8.67 27.57 -15.55
CA MET A 1 -10.06 27.08 -15.42
C MET A 1 -10.00 25.73 -14.70
N SER A 2 -10.23 25.75 -13.39
CA SER A 2 -10.07 24.59 -12.51
C SER A 2 -11.21 23.59 -12.74
N MET A 3 -10.86 22.37 -13.16
CA MET A 3 -11.80 21.26 -13.17
C MET A 3 -12.02 20.81 -11.72
N GLN A 4 -13.18 21.16 -11.18
CA GLN A 4 -13.66 20.68 -9.89
C GLN A 4 -13.88 19.17 -9.99
N HIS A 5 -13.26 18.38 -9.11
CA HIS A 5 -13.62 16.99 -8.91
C HIS A 5 -15.02 16.91 -8.31
N GLN A 6 -16.03 16.76 -9.16
CA GLN A 6 -17.36 16.36 -8.71
C GLN A 6 -17.32 14.90 -8.23
N PRO A 7 -17.95 14.57 -7.09
CA PRO A 7 -18.25 13.18 -6.76
C PRO A 7 -19.11 12.61 -7.90
N PHE A 8 -18.65 11.51 -8.49
CA PHE A 8 -19.32 10.90 -9.63
C PHE A 8 -20.64 10.28 -9.16
N SER A 9 -21.77 10.92 -9.49
CA SER A 9 -23.07 10.28 -9.40
C SER A 9 -23.07 9.07 -10.32
N PRO A 10 -23.40 7.86 -9.84
CA PRO A 10 -23.58 6.73 -10.74
C PRO A 10 -24.63 7.12 -11.79
N PRO A 11 -24.46 6.73 -13.08
CA PRO A 11 -25.53 6.93 -14.04
C PRO A 11 -26.80 6.23 -13.51
N PRO A 12 -27.99 6.80 -13.77
CA PRO A 12 -29.23 6.20 -13.32
C PRO A 12 -29.29 4.76 -13.84
N ALA A 13 -29.62 3.83 -12.95
CA ALA A 13 -29.85 2.44 -13.33
C ALA A 13 -31.09 2.39 -14.24
N ASP A 14 -30.98 1.69 -15.37
CA ASP A 14 -32.17 1.42 -16.20
C ASP A 14 -33.13 0.54 -15.39
N PRO A 15 -34.44 0.86 -15.37
CA PRO A 15 -35.41 0.08 -14.61
C PRO A 15 -35.57 -1.29 -15.28
N GLY A 16 -34.90 -2.30 -14.70
CA GLY A 16 -34.89 -3.68 -15.19
C GLY A 16 -33.49 -4.30 -15.33
N GLU A 17 -32.41 -3.53 -15.15
CA GLU A 17 -31.05 -4.05 -15.23
C GLU A 17 -30.67 -4.76 -13.91
N SER A 18 -30.34 -6.04 -13.98
CA SER A 18 -29.90 -6.83 -12.82
C SER A 18 -28.77 -6.12 -12.06
N ALA A 19 -28.86 -6.06 -10.73
CA ALA A 19 -27.84 -5.49 -9.83
C ALA A 19 -26.51 -6.27 -9.89
N SER A 20 -25.78 -6.12 -10.99
CA SER A 20 -24.55 -6.84 -11.27
C SER A 20 -23.45 -5.87 -11.70
N CYS A 21 -22.20 -6.23 -11.42
CA CYS A 21 -21.07 -5.38 -11.76
C CYS A 21 -20.86 -5.32 -13.29
N ARG A 22 -20.91 -4.11 -13.85
CA ARG A 22 -20.68 -3.83 -15.28
C ARG A 22 -19.23 -4.01 -15.74
N ARG A 23 -18.32 -4.39 -14.83
CA ARG A 23 -16.89 -4.60 -15.09
C ARG A 23 -16.17 -3.39 -15.73
N CYS A 24 -16.63 -2.18 -15.45
CA CYS A 24 -16.04 -0.95 -16.00
C CYS A 24 -14.59 -0.69 -15.54
N GLY A 25 -14.14 -1.31 -14.45
CA GLY A 25 -12.77 -1.20 -13.95
C GLY A 25 -12.45 0.08 -13.18
N MET A 26 -13.44 0.94 -12.91
CA MET A 26 -13.19 2.18 -12.16
C MET A 26 -12.59 1.93 -10.78
N CYS A 27 -13.00 0.85 -10.11
CA CYS A 27 -12.41 0.43 -8.83
C CYS A 27 -10.92 0.10 -8.95
N CYS A 28 -10.51 -0.50 -10.06
CA CYS A 28 -9.12 -0.82 -10.34
C CYS A 28 -8.30 0.45 -10.63
N LEU A 29 -8.90 1.45 -11.27
CA LEU A 29 -8.28 2.76 -11.61
C LEU A 29 -8.26 3.76 -10.45
N ARG A 30 -8.98 3.50 -9.35
CA ARG A 30 -9.01 4.40 -8.19
C ARG A 30 -8.13 3.94 -7.04
N GLY A 31 -7.91 2.64 -6.89
CA GLY A 31 -7.20 2.16 -5.72
C GLY A 31 -6.86 0.68 -5.72
N GLY A 32 -7.64 -0.17 -6.39
CA GLY A 32 -7.47 -1.63 -6.25
C GLY A 32 -7.67 -2.12 -4.80
N PRO A 33 -7.63 -3.44 -4.58
CA PRO A 33 -7.94 -4.02 -3.27
C PRO A 33 -6.69 -4.12 -2.37
N THR A 34 -6.89 -3.94 -1.06
CA THR A 34 -6.06 -4.61 -0.06
C THR A 34 -6.61 -6.01 0.22
N LEU A 35 -5.74 -6.92 0.67
CA LEU A 35 -6.07 -8.31 0.93
C LEU A 35 -6.60 -8.50 2.36
N MET A 36 -7.56 -9.39 2.48
CA MET A 36 -8.09 -9.91 3.74
C MET A 36 -7.52 -11.29 4.00
N VAL A 37 -7.46 -11.76 5.24
CA VAL A 37 -6.99 -13.12 5.58
C VAL A 37 -7.77 -14.21 4.84
N SER A 38 -9.03 -13.94 4.43
CA SER A 38 -9.82 -14.83 3.57
C SER A 38 -9.24 -15.03 2.17
N ASP A 39 -8.33 -14.17 1.71
CA ASP A 39 -7.72 -14.22 0.38
C ASP A 39 -6.50 -15.17 0.29
N THR A 40 -6.19 -15.92 1.35
CA THR A 40 -5.03 -16.85 1.39
C THR A 40 -5.01 -17.84 0.22
N ALA A 41 -6.17 -18.32 -0.23
CA ALA A 41 -6.27 -19.22 -1.37
C ALA A 41 -5.73 -18.61 -2.67
N LEU A 42 -5.81 -17.28 -2.85
CA LEU A 42 -5.27 -16.58 -4.02
C LEU A 42 -3.73 -16.55 -4.03
N LEU A 43 -3.10 -16.56 -2.84
CA LEU A 43 -1.66 -16.68 -2.72
C LEU A 43 -1.21 -18.11 -3.02
N VAL A 44 -1.85 -19.10 -2.39
CA VAL A 44 -1.50 -20.51 -2.52
C VAL A 44 -1.70 -21.02 -3.96
N SER A 45 -2.76 -20.56 -4.64
CA SER A 45 -3.02 -20.93 -6.04
C SER A 45 -2.04 -20.27 -7.03
N GLY A 46 -1.29 -19.25 -6.61
CA GLY A 46 -0.49 -18.41 -7.48
C GLY A 46 -1.30 -17.45 -8.34
N THR A 47 -2.61 -17.26 -8.06
CA THR A 47 -3.40 -16.19 -8.69
C THR A 47 -2.82 -14.82 -8.35
N LEU A 48 -2.32 -14.65 -7.12
CA LEU A 48 -1.58 -13.50 -6.66
C LEU A 48 -0.17 -13.94 -6.24
N THR A 49 0.82 -13.61 -7.06
CA THR A 49 2.25 -13.81 -6.74
C THR A 49 2.78 -12.62 -5.94
N LEU A 50 3.87 -12.83 -5.19
CA LEU A 50 4.41 -11.79 -4.29
C LEU A 50 4.89 -10.52 -5.01
N ASP A 51 5.36 -10.62 -6.26
CA ASP A 51 5.73 -9.46 -7.10
C ASP A 51 4.54 -8.63 -7.58
N ALA A 52 3.33 -9.17 -7.50
CA ALA A 52 2.11 -8.42 -7.76
C ALA A 52 1.58 -7.69 -6.52
N LEU A 53 2.28 -7.77 -5.39
CA LEU A 53 1.83 -7.26 -4.10
C LEU A 53 2.81 -6.21 -3.54
N VAL A 54 2.27 -5.32 -2.74
CA VAL A 54 3.01 -4.33 -1.96
C VAL A 54 2.51 -4.33 -0.53
N CYS A 55 3.41 -4.22 0.44
CA CYS A 55 3.05 -3.96 1.82
C CYS A 55 2.91 -2.45 2.03
N LEU A 56 1.74 -2.02 2.48
CA LEU A 56 1.55 -0.72 3.10
C LEU A 56 1.83 -0.90 4.59
N ARG A 57 2.88 -0.28 5.10
CA ARG A 57 3.38 -0.41 6.47
C ARG A 57 2.58 0.49 7.41
N ALA A 58 2.63 0.15 8.69
CA ALA A 58 2.01 0.96 9.72
C ALA A 58 2.60 2.38 9.70
N GLY A 59 1.75 3.40 9.84
CA GLY A 59 2.13 4.82 9.75
C GLY A 59 2.00 5.43 8.35
N GLU A 60 1.99 4.64 7.27
CA GLU A 60 1.74 5.19 5.92
C GLU A 60 0.33 5.82 5.85
N TRP A 61 0.21 6.98 5.20
CA TRP A 61 -1.10 7.53 4.88
C TRP A 61 -1.78 6.70 3.81
N ALA A 62 -2.95 6.15 4.13
CA ALA A 62 -3.77 5.40 3.21
C ALA A 62 -5.21 5.94 3.21
N ARG A 63 -5.85 5.83 2.06
CA ARG A 63 -7.27 6.17 1.90
C ARG A 63 -8.11 5.17 2.69
N ASP A 64 -8.91 5.69 3.61
CA ASP A 64 -9.93 4.96 4.35
C ASP A 64 -11.30 5.38 3.85
N ASP A 65 -11.88 4.56 2.99
CA ASP A 65 -13.20 4.81 2.38
C ASP A 65 -14.33 4.75 3.42
N SER A 66 -14.16 4.00 4.52
CA SER A 66 -15.17 3.91 5.58
C SER A 66 -15.26 5.18 6.44
N ARG A 67 -14.17 5.96 6.47
CA ARG A 67 -14.07 7.23 7.22
C ARG A 67 -14.02 8.47 6.33
N ASN A 68 -13.97 8.28 5.02
CA ASN A 68 -13.78 9.34 4.04
C ASN A 68 -12.55 10.23 4.34
N ALA A 69 -11.44 9.60 4.73
CA ALA A 69 -10.22 10.27 5.16
C ALA A 69 -8.97 9.63 4.54
N LEU A 70 -7.91 10.42 4.40
CA LEU A 70 -6.54 9.96 4.20
C LEU A 70 -5.86 10.01 5.57
N ARG A 71 -5.52 8.84 6.12
CA ARG A 71 -5.04 8.73 7.51
C ARG A 71 -3.87 7.75 7.66
N PRO A 72 -3.02 7.91 8.67
CA PRO A 72 -1.98 6.94 8.98
C PRO A 72 -2.56 5.56 9.30
N LEU A 73 -1.96 4.51 8.75
CA LEU A 73 -2.36 3.13 9.01
C LEU A 73 -1.98 2.70 10.44
N GLU A 74 -2.96 2.21 11.19
CA GLU A 74 -2.72 1.64 12.53
C GLU A 74 -1.91 0.34 12.50
N GLY A 75 -2.01 -0.41 11.40
CA GLY A 75 -1.26 -1.63 11.16
C GLY A 75 -1.07 -1.86 9.67
N GLU A 76 -0.13 -2.74 9.32
CA GLU A 76 0.17 -3.02 7.92
C GLU A 76 -1.01 -3.61 7.14
N ARG A 77 -0.95 -3.46 5.81
CA ARG A 77 -1.91 -4.02 4.86
C ARG A 77 -1.16 -4.54 3.64
N ILE A 78 -1.48 -5.75 3.17
CA ILE A 78 -1.04 -6.20 1.85
C ILE A 78 -1.99 -5.69 0.79
N LYS A 79 -1.46 -5.08 -0.27
CA LYS A 79 -2.23 -4.49 -1.36
C LYS A 79 -1.76 -5.05 -2.69
N ILE A 80 -2.69 -5.24 -3.64
CA ILE A 80 -2.31 -5.50 -5.03
C ILE A 80 -1.60 -4.26 -5.55
N ALA A 81 -0.35 -4.42 -5.96
CA ALA A 81 0.50 -3.38 -6.51
C ALA A 81 -0.11 -2.75 -7.78
N GLY A 82 0.43 -1.61 -8.18
CA GLY A 82 -0.09 -0.91 -9.34
C GLY A 82 0.69 0.35 -9.63
N PRO A 83 0.94 0.69 -10.91
CA PRO A 83 1.50 1.98 -11.24
C PRO A 83 0.49 3.10 -10.95
N GLY A 84 0.96 4.24 -10.46
CA GLY A 84 0.22 5.49 -10.41
C GLY A 84 0.56 6.40 -11.59
N GLY A 85 -0.24 7.45 -11.79
CA GLY A 85 0.00 8.51 -12.77
C GLY A 85 -0.78 9.78 -12.43
N ARG A 86 -0.66 10.81 -13.28
CA ARG A 86 -1.31 12.11 -13.03
C ARG A 86 -2.84 12.04 -12.99
N VAL A 87 -3.44 11.19 -13.82
CA VAL A 87 -4.90 11.06 -13.95
C VAL A 87 -5.48 10.08 -12.92
N HIS A 88 -4.75 9.00 -12.64
CA HIS A 88 -5.10 8.00 -11.66
C HIS A 88 -3.90 7.78 -10.74
N PRO A 89 -3.94 8.27 -9.48
CA PRO A 89 -2.81 8.13 -8.56
C PRO A 89 -2.48 6.66 -8.26
N TRP A 90 -3.40 5.74 -8.59
CA TRP A 90 -3.19 4.31 -8.54
C TRP A 90 -3.94 3.57 -9.64
N ARG A 91 -3.32 2.56 -10.24
CA ARG A 91 -3.97 1.62 -11.17
C ARG A 91 -3.56 0.20 -10.85
N CYS A 92 -4.50 -0.61 -10.38
CA CYS A 92 -4.28 -2.03 -10.04
C CYS A 92 -3.58 -2.79 -11.18
N LEU A 93 -2.56 -3.59 -10.85
CA LEU A 93 -1.73 -4.33 -11.81
C LEU A 93 -2.54 -5.29 -12.71
N TYR A 94 -3.66 -5.81 -12.21
CA TYR A 94 -4.53 -6.73 -12.97
C TYR A 94 -5.56 -6.04 -13.86
N TYR A 95 -5.59 -4.70 -13.91
CA TYR A 95 -6.45 -3.98 -14.83
C TYR A 95 -5.82 -3.91 -16.22
N ARG A 96 -6.61 -4.26 -17.24
CA ARG A 96 -6.24 -4.15 -18.64
C ARG A 96 -7.17 -3.15 -19.33
N GLU A 97 -6.59 -2.10 -19.92
CA GLU A 97 -7.34 -1.08 -20.66
C GLU A 97 -8.21 -1.72 -21.75
N GLY A 98 -9.47 -1.31 -21.86
CA GLY A 98 -10.44 -1.87 -22.82
C GLY A 98 -10.90 -3.32 -22.54
N VAL A 99 -10.31 -4.03 -21.58
CA VAL A 99 -10.65 -5.43 -21.24
C VAL A 99 -11.23 -5.56 -19.82
N GLY A 100 -10.77 -4.73 -18.88
CA GLY A 100 -11.15 -4.78 -17.48
C GLY A 100 -10.25 -5.68 -16.61
N CYS A 101 -10.79 -6.15 -15.48
CA CYS A 101 -10.04 -6.93 -14.50
C CYS A 101 -9.68 -8.33 -15.03
N GLY A 102 -8.37 -8.63 -15.06
CA GLY A 102 -7.81 -9.91 -15.51
C GLY A 102 -8.09 -11.09 -14.58
N ILE A 103 -8.28 -10.84 -13.28
CA ILE A 103 -8.57 -11.85 -12.27
C ILE A 103 -10.02 -11.78 -11.78
N TYR A 104 -10.95 -11.29 -12.60
CA TYR A 104 -12.32 -11.00 -12.16
C TYR A 104 -13.03 -12.20 -11.48
N LYS A 105 -12.78 -13.43 -11.95
CA LYS A 105 -13.35 -14.65 -11.36
C LYS A 105 -12.67 -15.10 -10.06
N GLN A 106 -11.47 -14.61 -9.78
CA GLN A 106 -10.64 -14.93 -8.63
C GLN A 106 -10.22 -13.63 -7.93
N ARG A 107 -11.19 -12.72 -7.78
CA ARG A 107 -10.93 -11.36 -7.28
C ARG A 107 -10.86 -11.40 -5.75
N PRO A 108 -10.03 -10.56 -5.10
CA PRO A 108 -9.95 -10.52 -3.64
C PRO A 108 -11.26 -10.13 -2.98
N ALA A 109 -11.42 -10.45 -1.70
CA ALA A 109 -12.61 -10.20 -0.90
C ALA A 109 -13.12 -8.76 -0.99
N GLN A 110 -12.22 -7.75 -1.00
CA GLN A 110 -12.64 -6.36 -1.20
C GLN A 110 -13.26 -6.10 -2.58
N CYS A 111 -12.71 -6.71 -3.63
CA CYS A 111 -13.28 -6.61 -4.97
C CYS A 111 -14.60 -7.38 -5.10
N GLU A 112 -14.80 -8.43 -4.30
CA GLU A 112 -16.08 -9.15 -4.23
C GLU A 112 -17.16 -8.35 -3.49
N ALA A 113 -16.79 -7.70 -2.38
CA ALA A 113 -17.67 -6.89 -1.56
C ALA A 113 -18.02 -5.53 -2.22
N LEU A 114 -17.18 -5.03 -3.13
CA LEU A 114 -17.41 -3.74 -3.77
C LEU A 114 -18.57 -3.78 -4.77
N PHE A 115 -19.62 -3.03 -4.46
CA PHE A 115 -20.70 -2.71 -5.37
C PHE A 115 -20.87 -1.20 -5.49
N CYS A 116 -20.69 -0.63 -6.68
CA CYS A 116 -20.61 0.83 -6.84
C CYS A 116 -21.90 1.59 -6.51
N MET A 117 -23.06 0.91 -6.47
CA MET A 117 -24.34 1.53 -6.10
C MET A 117 -24.62 1.44 -4.59
N ASP A 118 -23.91 0.57 -3.86
CA ASP A 118 -24.00 0.43 -2.41
C ASP A 118 -22.66 -0.08 -1.86
N THR A 119 -21.89 0.83 -1.26
CA THR A 119 -20.57 0.54 -0.68
C THR A 119 -20.64 0.00 0.74
N GLY A 120 -21.82 -0.12 1.35
CA GLY A 120 -21.99 -0.55 2.73
C GLY A 120 -21.29 -1.88 3.07
N PRO A 121 -21.42 -2.94 2.26
CA PRO A 121 -20.71 -4.21 2.49
C PRO A 121 -19.19 -4.07 2.46
N LEU A 122 -18.64 -3.24 1.57
CA LEU A 122 -17.19 -2.98 1.52
C LEU A 122 -16.74 -2.22 2.77
N GLU A 123 -17.47 -1.18 3.18
CA GLU A 123 -17.14 -0.38 4.37
C GLU A 123 -17.11 -1.24 5.63
N VAL A 124 -18.09 -2.15 5.79
CA VAL A 124 -18.11 -3.13 6.90
C VAL A 124 -16.89 -4.05 6.84
N LEU A 125 -16.55 -4.57 5.66
CA LEU A 125 -15.37 -5.41 5.48
C LEU A 125 -14.08 -4.66 5.82
N LEU A 126 -13.94 -3.40 5.38
CA LEU A 126 -12.77 -2.56 5.67
C LEU A 126 -12.63 -2.25 7.16
N ALA A 127 -13.74 -1.92 7.83
CA ALA A 127 -13.74 -1.53 9.23
C ALA A 127 -13.58 -2.70 10.21
N LYS A 128 -14.14 -3.88 9.88
CA LYS A 128 -14.26 -5.01 10.82
C LYS A 128 -13.55 -6.30 10.36
N GLY A 129 -13.13 -6.35 9.09
CA GLY A 129 -12.45 -7.50 8.52
C GLY A 129 -11.05 -7.70 9.07
N ARG A 130 -10.57 -8.95 8.99
CA ARG A 130 -9.17 -9.29 9.29
C ARG A 130 -8.32 -9.01 8.06
N HIS A 131 -7.63 -7.88 8.07
CA HIS A 131 -6.68 -7.51 7.02
C HIS A 131 -5.48 -8.45 7.00
N MET A 132 -4.97 -8.74 5.81
CA MET A 132 -3.76 -9.55 5.65
C MET A 132 -2.50 -8.71 5.86
N GLY A 133 -1.61 -9.22 6.70
CA GLY A 133 -0.23 -8.75 6.86
C GLY A 133 0.79 -9.73 6.26
N ARG A 134 2.06 -9.32 6.21
CA ARG A 134 3.19 -10.09 5.67
C ARG A 134 3.35 -11.43 6.37
N PHE A 135 3.29 -11.47 7.71
CA PHE A 135 3.43 -12.72 8.47
C PHE A 135 2.34 -13.74 8.13
N ALA A 136 1.08 -13.30 8.03
CA ALA A 136 -0.02 -14.19 7.66
C ALA A 136 0.16 -14.73 6.23
N ALA A 137 0.61 -13.89 5.29
CA ALA A 137 0.90 -14.28 3.92
C ALA A 137 2.10 -15.24 3.82
N LEU A 138 3.21 -14.93 4.49
CA LEU A 138 4.42 -15.77 4.50
C LEU A 138 4.17 -17.13 5.16
N ASN A 139 3.36 -17.18 6.22
CA ASN A 139 3.01 -18.43 6.88
C ASN A 139 2.29 -19.41 5.93
N VAL A 140 1.33 -18.92 5.13
CA VAL A 140 0.63 -19.78 4.16
C VAL A 140 1.49 -20.17 2.95
N LEU A 141 2.60 -19.44 2.72
CA LEU A 141 3.58 -19.70 1.65
C LEU A 141 4.82 -20.45 2.12
N SER A 142 4.86 -20.92 3.37
CA SER A 142 6.01 -21.62 3.97
C SER A 142 6.41 -22.91 3.23
N GLY A 143 5.45 -23.56 2.56
CA GLY A 143 5.68 -24.75 1.73
C GLY A 143 6.20 -24.45 0.32
N GLY A 144 6.29 -23.18 -0.08
CA GLY A 144 6.70 -22.76 -1.41
C GLY A 144 6.02 -21.46 -1.84
N VAL A 145 6.73 -20.64 -2.61
CA VAL A 145 6.23 -19.35 -3.11
C VAL A 145 5.89 -19.48 -4.61
N PRO A 146 4.60 -19.50 -5.00
CA PRO A 146 4.21 -19.57 -6.41
C PRO A 146 4.81 -18.43 -7.23
N GLY A 147 5.32 -18.76 -8.42
CA GLY A 147 6.04 -17.82 -9.30
C GLY A 147 7.55 -17.71 -9.01
N PHE A 148 8.05 -18.30 -7.92
CA PHE A 148 9.44 -18.16 -7.48
C PHE A 148 10.11 -19.51 -7.18
N SER A 149 10.27 -20.35 -8.21
CA SER A 149 10.92 -21.66 -8.07
C SER A 149 12.37 -21.60 -7.58
N ASN A 150 13.04 -20.46 -7.74
CA ASN A 150 14.43 -20.25 -7.32
C ASN A 150 14.57 -19.92 -5.84
N LEU A 151 13.47 -19.59 -5.14
CA LEU A 151 13.48 -19.43 -3.69
C LEU A 151 13.47 -20.82 -3.04
N ASN A 152 14.61 -21.21 -2.49
CA ASN A 152 14.72 -22.47 -1.77
C ASN A 152 14.10 -22.37 -0.37
N ALA A 153 13.85 -23.52 0.27
CA ALA A 153 13.19 -23.60 1.56
C ALA A 153 13.92 -22.81 2.68
N SER A 154 15.26 -22.77 2.67
CA SER A 154 16.03 -22.02 3.66
C SER A 154 15.83 -20.51 3.52
N VAL A 155 15.76 -19.99 2.29
CA VAL A 155 15.46 -18.57 2.05
C VAL A 155 14.02 -18.25 2.45
N ILE A 156 13.06 -19.11 2.13
CA ILE A 156 11.65 -18.92 2.51
C ILE A 156 11.50 -18.86 4.04
N ALA A 157 12.19 -19.74 4.76
CA ALA A 157 12.11 -19.82 6.22
C ALA A 157 12.57 -18.55 6.94
N ILE A 158 13.51 -17.79 6.36
CA ILE A 158 14.03 -16.56 6.97
C ILE A 158 13.26 -15.29 6.57
N LEU A 159 12.31 -15.36 5.63
CA LEU A 159 11.58 -14.16 5.18
C LEU A 159 10.86 -13.43 6.33
N PRO A 160 10.20 -14.12 7.29
CA PRO A 160 9.59 -13.43 8.44
C PRO A 160 10.62 -12.68 9.30
N ASP A 161 11.79 -13.29 9.53
CA ASP A 161 12.86 -12.66 10.31
C ASP A 161 13.46 -11.47 9.58
N LEU A 162 13.60 -11.55 8.25
CA LEU A 162 14.04 -10.44 7.42
C LEU A 162 13.07 -9.25 7.50
N VAL A 163 11.76 -9.54 7.50
CA VAL A 163 10.72 -8.53 7.70
C VAL A 163 10.88 -7.88 9.07
N SER A 164 10.99 -8.66 10.16
CA SER A 164 11.19 -8.12 11.51
C SER A 164 12.44 -7.25 11.61
N ALA A 165 13.58 -7.76 11.13
CA ALA A 165 14.86 -7.04 11.20
C ALA A 165 14.80 -5.70 10.45
N HIS A 166 14.08 -5.65 9.33
CA HIS A 166 13.87 -4.40 8.62
C HIS A 166 12.96 -3.41 9.36
N GLU A 167 11.87 -3.90 9.97
CA GLU A 167 11.00 -3.04 10.80
C GLU A 167 11.75 -2.43 11.99
N GLU A 168 12.59 -3.23 12.65
CA GLU A 168 13.39 -2.80 13.80
C GLU A 168 14.45 -1.75 13.42
N GLN A 169 15.08 -1.89 12.26
CA GLN A 169 16.11 -0.93 11.80
C GLN A 169 15.50 0.34 11.21
N VAL A 170 14.33 0.23 10.58
CA VAL A 170 13.71 1.31 9.82
C VAL A 170 12.20 1.28 10.05
N SER A 171 11.75 1.95 11.10
CA SER A 171 10.33 2.15 11.37
C SER A 171 9.73 3.21 10.44
N VAL A 172 8.82 2.79 9.55
CA VAL A 172 8.08 3.72 8.68
C VAL A 172 7.20 4.67 9.48
N ARG A 173 6.59 4.18 10.57
CA ARG A 173 5.76 5.02 11.44
C ARG A 173 6.56 6.17 12.03
N GLU A 174 7.67 5.87 12.67
CA GLU A 174 8.51 6.89 13.33
C GLU A 174 9.07 7.86 12.28
N THR A 175 9.51 7.34 11.13
CA THR A 175 9.99 8.17 10.01
C THR A 175 8.92 9.17 9.54
N LEU A 176 7.68 8.72 9.33
CA LEU A 176 6.61 9.57 8.83
C LEU A 176 6.04 10.51 9.89
N GLU A 177 6.01 10.10 11.16
CA GLU A 177 5.70 10.97 12.29
C GLU A 177 6.72 12.11 12.43
N LEU A 178 8.00 11.80 12.26
CA LEU A 178 9.07 12.79 12.29
C LEU A 178 8.98 13.76 11.11
N ALA A 179 8.66 13.25 9.90
CA ALA A 179 8.41 14.09 8.73
C ALA A 179 7.21 15.03 8.94
N ASP A 180 6.12 14.55 9.54
CA ASP A 180 4.93 15.37 9.83
C ASP A 180 5.24 16.50 10.82
N ARG A 181 6.03 16.22 11.86
CA ARG A 181 6.51 17.23 12.83
C ARG A 181 7.41 18.30 12.19
N LEU A 182 8.06 17.99 11.08
CA LEU A 182 8.80 18.95 10.25
C LEU A 182 7.90 19.71 9.27
N GLY A 183 6.60 19.40 9.23
CA GLY A 183 5.59 20.00 8.36
C GLY A 183 5.39 19.27 7.03
N PHE A 184 5.93 18.05 6.88
CA PHE A 184 5.78 17.24 5.67
C PHE A 184 4.74 16.14 5.87
N TYR A 185 3.56 16.37 5.32
CA TYR A 185 2.45 15.43 5.27
C TYR A 185 1.72 15.60 3.92
N PRO A 186 0.82 14.68 3.54
CA PRO A 186 0.10 14.80 2.27
C PRO A 186 -0.68 16.11 2.19
N ALA A 187 -0.20 17.07 1.38
CA ALA A 187 -0.79 18.40 1.27
C ALA A 187 -2.16 18.39 0.56
N GLN A 188 -2.51 17.31 -0.14
CA GLN A 188 -3.78 17.15 -0.84
C GLN A 188 -4.37 15.75 -0.59
N GLY A 189 -5.54 15.69 0.03
CA GLY A 189 -6.29 14.44 0.22
C GLY A 189 -7.16 14.02 -0.97
N HIS A 190 -7.03 14.66 -2.14
CA HIS A 190 -7.89 14.42 -3.31
C HIS A 190 -9.41 14.45 -3.01
N GLY A 191 -9.84 15.39 -2.15
CA GLY A 191 -11.23 15.51 -1.69
C GLY A 191 -11.53 14.80 -0.36
N LEU A 192 -10.54 14.13 0.24
CA LEU A 192 -10.61 13.54 1.58
C LEU A 192 -10.02 14.48 2.62
N ALA A 193 -10.51 14.38 3.86
CA ALA A 193 -9.84 14.98 5.00
C ALA A 193 -8.49 14.29 5.22
N VAL A 194 -7.41 15.05 5.45
CA VAL A 194 -6.09 14.48 5.78
C VAL A 194 -5.92 14.52 7.29
N GLU A 195 -5.87 13.34 7.91
CA GLU A 195 -5.54 13.20 9.33
C GLU A 195 -4.01 13.24 9.49
N ARG A 196 -3.51 13.99 10.47
CA ARG A 196 -2.08 14.09 10.78
C ARG A 196 -1.67 13.06 11.83
N THR A 197 -0.37 12.80 11.96
CA THR A 197 0.16 11.85 12.93
C THR A 197 0.08 12.39 14.36
N ALA A 198 0.35 11.52 15.34
CA ALA A 198 0.50 11.96 16.73
C ALA A 198 1.69 12.94 16.87
N GLY A 199 1.55 13.93 17.75
CA GLY A 199 2.63 14.90 18.04
C GLY A 199 2.84 16.00 17.00
N HIS A 200 2.04 16.04 15.93
CA HIS A 200 2.17 17.07 14.89
C HIS A 200 1.91 18.51 15.38
N GLU A 201 1.29 18.67 16.55
CA GLU A 201 0.94 19.93 17.20
C GLU A 201 2.16 20.65 17.79
N THR A 202 3.29 19.96 17.95
CA THR A 202 4.55 20.51 18.47
C THR A 202 5.64 20.49 17.39
N PRO A 203 5.75 21.57 16.58
CA PRO A 203 6.74 21.68 15.53
C PRO A 203 8.17 21.61 16.08
N LEU A 204 9.06 21.04 15.29
CA LEU A 204 10.49 20.98 15.59
C LEU A 204 11.21 22.27 15.16
N GLU A 205 12.03 22.82 16.06
CA GLU A 205 12.77 24.06 15.85
C GLU A 205 14.26 23.87 16.16
N GLY A 206 15.10 24.80 15.67
CA GLY A 206 16.53 24.84 15.96
C GLY A 206 17.26 23.50 15.74
N SER A 207 18.01 23.07 16.76
CA SER A 207 18.80 21.84 16.73
C SER A 207 17.96 20.56 16.64
N GLU A 208 16.75 20.54 17.20
CA GLU A 208 15.87 19.37 17.10
C GLU A 208 15.40 19.15 15.65
N ARG A 209 15.14 20.25 14.93
CA ARG A 209 14.84 20.20 13.49
C ARG A 209 16.02 19.65 12.69
N GLU A 210 17.23 20.09 12.98
CA GLU A 210 18.45 19.62 12.30
C GLU A 210 18.70 18.13 12.57
N GLN A 211 18.54 17.69 13.82
CA GLN A 211 18.64 16.28 14.21
C GLN A 211 17.61 15.42 13.48
N ALA A 212 16.35 15.88 13.44
CA ALA A 212 15.29 15.16 12.75
C ALA A 212 15.56 15.01 11.24
N VAL A 213 16.09 16.03 10.59
CA VAL A 213 16.48 15.94 9.17
C VAL A 213 17.62 14.93 8.97
N ALA A 214 18.59 14.90 9.89
CA ALA A 214 19.69 13.93 9.84
C ALA A 214 19.17 12.48 10.00
N GLU A 215 18.26 12.27 10.95
CA GLU A 215 17.61 10.99 11.23
C GLU A 215 16.80 10.47 10.04
N LEU A 216 15.99 11.32 9.40
CA LEU A 216 15.29 10.95 8.16
C LEU A 216 16.26 10.56 7.04
N GLY A 217 17.38 11.27 6.93
CA GLY A 217 18.43 10.95 5.97
C GLY A 217 19.11 9.61 6.26
N GLU A 218 19.33 9.29 7.54
CA GLU A 218 19.87 8.01 7.98
C GLU A 218 18.89 6.86 7.71
N ALA A 219 17.62 6.99 8.09
CA ALA A 219 16.58 6.01 7.80
C ALA A 219 16.50 5.68 6.31
N ALA A 220 16.56 6.70 5.43
CA ALA A 220 16.55 6.50 3.98
C ALA A 220 17.80 5.77 3.44
N ARG A 221 18.97 5.98 4.05
CA ARG A 221 20.21 5.28 3.68
C ARG A 221 20.21 3.83 4.18
N THR A 222 19.76 3.62 5.42
CA THR A 222 19.66 2.29 6.02
C THR A 222 18.66 1.41 5.26
N ASP A 223 17.46 1.93 4.92
CA ASP A 223 16.47 1.23 4.07
C ASP A 223 17.06 0.84 2.71
N ALA A 224 17.78 1.76 2.05
CA ALA A 224 18.39 1.49 0.76
C ALA A 224 19.48 0.40 0.84
N ALA A 225 20.38 0.49 1.83
CA ALA A 225 21.44 -0.49 2.04
C ALA A 225 20.87 -1.87 2.41
N PHE A 226 19.82 -1.92 3.24
CA PHE A 226 19.16 -3.17 3.61
C PHE A 226 18.54 -3.85 2.38
N ARG A 227 17.84 -3.09 1.53
CA ARG A 227 17.26 -3.60 0.27
C ARG A 227 18.34 -4.16 -0.67
N GLU A 228 19.46 -3.47 -0.80
CA GLU A 228 20.60 -3.91 -1.62
C GLU A 228 21.17 -5.24 -1.09
N LEU A 229 21.42 -5.33 0.21
CA LEU A 229 21.92 -6.55 0.85
C LEU A 229 20.96 -7.73 0.74
N CYS A 230 19.65 -7.51 0.81
CA CYS A 230 18.65 -8.55 0.57
C CYS A 230 18.83 -9.21 -0.80
N VAL A 231 19.07 -8.41 -1.84
CA VAL A 231 19.23 -8.90 -3.21
C VAL A 231 20.60 -9.53 -3.40
N GLU A 232 21.66 -8.81 -3.06
CA GLU A 232 23.04 -9.22 -3.37
C GLU A 232 23.51 -10.39 -2.51
N ARG A 233 23.09 -10.44 -1.25
CA ARG A 233 23.57 -11.41 -0.26
C ARG A 233 22.48 -12.36 0.22
N GLY A 234 21.25 -11.88 0.33
CA GLY A 234 20.11 -12.69 0.77
C GLY A 234 19.51 -13.57 -0.33
N GLY A 235 19.90 -13.38 -1.60
CA GLY A 235 19.32 -14.10 -2.74
C GLY A 235 17.83 -13.80 -2.96
N ILE A 236 17.35 -12.67 -2.42
CA ILE A 236 15.96 -12.24 -2.51
C ILE A 236 15.72 -11.57 -3.87
N PRO A 237 14.77 -12.04 -4.69
CA PRO A 237 14.42 -11.36 -5.92
C PRO A 237 13.97 -9.92 -5.65
N ALA A 238 14.57 -8.96 -6.36
CA ALA A 238 14.23 -7.54 -6.19
C ALA A 238 12.72 -7.26 -6.38
N THR A 239 12.05 -8.07 -7.21
CA THR A 239 10.62 -7.96 -7.51
C THR A 239 9.71 -8.25 -6.32
N ILE A 240 10.17 -8.99 -5.29
CA ILE A 240 9.35 -9.27 -4.09
C ILE A 240 9.63 -8.31 -2.93
N LEU A 241 10.63 -7.42 -3.04
CA LEU A 241 10.92 -6.43 -2.01
C LEU A 241 9.75 -5.50 -1.70
N PRO A 242 8.91 -5.05 -2.66
CA PRO A 242 7.73 -4.27 -2.32
C PRO A 242 6.75 -4.99 -1.40
N PHE A 243 6.64 -6.32 -1.52
CA PHE A 243 5.85 -7.13 -0.59
C PHE A 243 6.57 -7.28 0.76
N LEU A 244 7.87 -7.61 0.77
CA LEU A 244 8.61 -7.86 2.01
C LEU A 244 8.87 -6.60 2.83
N LEU A 245 9.33 -5.54 2.19
CA LEU A 245 9.88 -4.33 2.84
C LEU A 245 9.00 -3.10 2.62
N GLY A 246 7.88 -3.25 1.90
CA GLY A 246 7.04 -2.14 1.49
C GLY A 246 7.75 -1.21 0.50
N ARG A 247 7.19 -0.01 0.36
CA ARG A 247 7.81 1.08 -0.40
C ARG A 247 9.07 1.58 0.28
N SER A 248 10.01 2.13 -0.49
CA SER A 248 11.24 2.68 0.07
C SER A 248 10.93 3.92 0.92
N ILE A 249 11.75 4.17 1.95
CA ILE A 249 11.63 5.38 2.77
C ILE A 249 11.75 6.63 1.90
N ARG A 250 12.61 6.60 0.89
CA ARG A 250 12.74 7.68 -0.09
C ARG A 250 11.43 7.97 -0.82
N ASP A 251 10.74 6.95 -1.29
CA ASP A 251 9.47 7.12 -2.02
C ASP A 251 8.35 7.62 -1.10
N LEU A 252 8.36 7.19 0.17
CA LEU A 252 7.38 7.62 1.17
C LEU A 252 7.59 9.08 1.55
N LEU A 253 8.85 9.49 1.80
CA LEU A 253 9.20 10.88 2.07
C LEU A 253 8.86 11.80 0.89
N ALA A 254 9.12 11.34 -0.34
CA ALA A 254 8.78 12.10 -1.53
C ALA A 254 7.27 12.34 -1.69
N GLU A 255 6.44 11.39 -1.29
CA GLU A 255 4.97 11.51 -1.35
C GLU A 255 4.42 12.56 -0.38
N VAL A 256 5.02 12.70 0.81
CA VAL A 256 4.68 13.76 1.77
C VAL A 256 5.35 15.10 1.47
N GLY A 257 6.04 15.19 0.32
CA GLY A 257 6.64 16.42 -0.18
C GLY A 257 8.09 16.67 0.27
N LEU A 258 8.70 15.76 1.03
CA LEU A 258 10.10 15.85 1.44
C LEU A 258 11.00 15.29 0.34
N LYS A 259 11.75 16.17 -0.32
CA LYS A 259 12.67 15.80 -1.40
C LYS A 259 14.12 15.94 -0.95
N PRO A 260 15.04 15.09 -1.43
CA PRO A 260 16.46 15.30 -1.23
C PRO A 260 16.86 16.70 -1.71
N ALA A 261 17.72 17.38 -0.97
CA ALA A 261 18.31 18.62 -1.44
C ALA A 261 19.01 18.34 -2.78
N GLN A 262 18.63 19.06 -3.84
CA GLN A 262 19.39 19.05 -5.08
C GLN A 262 20.77 19.62 -4.73
N GLY A 263 21.81 18.79 -4.84
CA GLY A 263 23.18 19.21 -4.53
C GLY A 263 23.50 20.52 -5.25
N ARG A 264 24.02 21.49 -4.50
CA ARG A 264 24.80 22.59 -5.07
C ARG A 264 26.23 22.13 -5.28
#